data_AF-A0A8T0FJB8-F1
#
_entry.id   AF-A0A8T0FJB8-F1
#
_cell.length_a   1.000
_cell.length_b   1.000
_cell.length_c   1.000
_cell.angle_alpha   90.00
_cell.angle_beta   90.00
_cell.angle_gamma   90.00
#
_symmetry.space_group_name_H-M   'P 1'
#
loop_
_entity.id
_entity.type
_entity.pdbx_description
1 polymer ?
#
loop_
_entity_poly.entity_id
_entity_poly.type
_entity_poly.pdbx_seq_one_letter_code
_entity_poly.pdbx_strand_id
1 'polypeptide(L)'
;MEMAYQRKEKKFKFYDDEADYYVDLQTFRQVNEETNFIRNVKREKVVNVTSGMFNLALHEKKFNEMCSDPSVSLKKRCINLPSLSTMHSSMVATSSEQIDIPPPEIDNETDEEECDSILPGDAECAEAKDYHIYQEDGTPYSAILSYVSTSENKNKFHLIQLLQHNKKKKFAVWQRFGRVGTKGQSEFVNFNTGISKAKDEFEDEFYDKTGNLWQNKETFTHVAGKYDLLKLDLNPQSDIVVGEIDLDPSIQSLLELICNKKIMAVIMSEMCYDSTNAPLGQLTFRQIKDGYRALNKIAEALSSEAAGHNLVNACEEFYMKIPHNFGKKSPPIIQSKEDIEKKLEMLKALTNIRIAMKVLNRGVHEHPLHKCYDSFKYSLELLDPFEEEFSVLKNCLLQTHGPTHSNYKMDIIAVYSCHPKANSSFKNYGNNLLLWHGSRITNWVGILKNGLKIAPTEAPSTGNAFGKGLYFADISSKSANYCFPTKKNNEGLLLLCEVSLGNQLGLLEGDETLHYSLPAEYNSVFGKGKFAPRNFDYGILSSEAKMPCGPLIEDSTGAEILVYNEYVVYDVNQVEMKDQTAEAIRVGRLTIVPFPGRTCVPQSRAFQKLRTQECYHLPDAVTLPRLSINF
;
A
#
# COMPACT_ATOMS: atom_id res chain seq x y z
N MET A 1 -2.29 -4.05 -25.44
CA MET A 1 -1.65 -4.42 -26.71
C MET A 1 -2.52 -4.13 -27.95
N GLU A 2 -3.69 -4.75 -28.15
CA GLU A 2 -4.50 -4.54 -29.38
C GLU A 2 -4.93 -3.06 -29.58
N MET A 3 -5.30 -2.35 -28.52
CA MET A 3 -5.59 -0.90 -28.60
C MET A 3 -4.37 -0.07 -29.03
N ALA A 4 -3.17 -0.40 -28.53
CA ALA A 4 -1.91 0.28 -28.91
C ALA A 4 -1.55 -0.01 -30.39
N TYR A 5 -1.81 -1.24 -30.85
CA TYR A 5 -1.67 -1.61 -32.26
C TYR A 5 -2.63 -0.84 -33.17
N GLN A 6 -3.90 -0.71 -32.77
CA GLN A 6 -4.90 0.08 -33.50
C GLN A 6 -4.55 1.58 -33.55
N ARG A 7 -3.89 2.09 -32.50
CA ARG A 7 -3.36 3.46 -32.43
C ARG A 7 -2.04 3.66 -33.18
N LYS A 8 -1.51 2.62 -33.84
CA LYS A 8 -0.23 2.61 -34.58
C LYS A 8 0.97 3.02 -33.73
N GLU A 9 0.95 2.68 -32.45
CA GLU A 9 2.10 2.87 -31.56
C GLU A 9 3.26 1.96 -31.99
N LYS A 10 4.51 2.42 -31.85
CA LYS A 10 5.69 1.62 -32.24
C LYS A 10 5.99 0.52 -31.22
N LYS A 11 5.80 0.81 -29.94
CA LYS A 11 6.08 -0.09 -28.82
C LYS A 11 4.91 -0.08 -27.84
N PHE A 12 4.55 -1.25 -27.35
CA PHE A 12 3.63 -1.41 -26.24
C PHE A 12 4.40 -1.92 -25.02
N LYS A 13 4.59 -1.06 -24.01
CA LYS A 13 5.23 -1.43 -22.76
C LYS A 13 4.23 -2.06 -21.80
N PHE A 14 4.66 -3.10 -21.11
CA PHE A 14 3.88 -3.73 -20.05
C PHE A 14 4.83 -4.40 -19.07
N TYR A 15 4.42 -4.43 -17.80
CA TYR A 15 5.14 -5.11 -16.75
C TYR A 15 4.54 -6.50 -16.56
N ASP A 16 5.38 -7.54 -16.60
CA ASP A 16 5.02 -8.90 -16.20
C ASP A 16 5.87 -9.24 -14.98
N ASP A 17 5.37 -10.08 -14.06
CA ASP A 17 5.61 -10.11 -12.60
C ASP A 17 7.09 -10.15 -12.10
N GLU A 18 8.09 -10.11 -12.98
CA GLU A 18 9.53 -10.12 -12.67
C GLU A 18 10.37 -9.12 -13.47
N ALA A 19 9.85 -8.47 -14.53
CA ALA A 19 10.60 -7.50 -15.32
C ALA A 19 9.73 -6.56 -16.16
N ASP A 20 10.27 -5.39 -16.53
CA ASP A 20 9.69 -4.56 -17.59
C ASP A 20 9.82 -5.22 -18.96
N TYR A 21 8.73 -5.25 -19.74
CA TYR A 21 8.72 -5.73 -21.13
C TYR A 21 8.23 -4.64 -22.08
N TYR A 22 8.66 -4.73 -23.34
CA TYR A 22 7.96 -4.08 -24.44
C TYR A 22 7.72 -5.04 -25.59
N VAL A 23 6.59 -4.87 -26.28
CA VAL A 23 6.36 -5.47 -27.59
C VAL A 23 6.59 -4.41 -28.65
N ASP A 24 7.56 -4.64 -29.53
CA ASP A 24 7.68 -3.90 -30.78
C ASP A 24 6.53 -4.32 -31.71
N LEU A 25 5.59 -3.40 -31.94
CA LEU A 25 4.35 -3.70 -32.67
C LEU A 25 4.55 -3.70 -34.19
N GLN A 26 5.73 -3.35 -34.69
CA GLN A 26 6.09 -3.42 -36.11
C GLN A 26 6.71 -4.78 -36.46
N THR A 27 7.53 -5.31 -35.55
CA THR A 27 8.26 -6.58 -35.72
C THR A 27 7.63 -7.75 -34.95
N PHE A 28 6.63 -7.47 -34.09
CA PHE A 28 6.01 -8.41 -33.17
C PHE A 28 7.02 -9.18 -32.30
N ARG A 29 8.03 -8.46 -31.81
CA ARG A 29 9.02 -8.99 -30.87
C ARG A 29 8.73 -8.46 -29.48
N GLN A 30 8.55 -9.35 -28.53
CA GLN A 30 8.55 -9.00 -27.12
C GLN A 30 9.99 -9.07 -26.62
N VAL A 31 10.39 -8.03 -25.91
CA VAL A 31 11.72 -7.89 -25.31
C VAL A 31 11.53 -7.65 -23.82
N ASN A 32 12.25 -8.42 -23.01
CA ASN A 32 12.44 -8.12 -21.60
C ASN A 32 13.51 -7.01 -21.49
N GLU A 33 13.17 -5.88 -20.87
CA GLU A 33 14.05 -4.71 -20.74
C GLU A 33 15.20 -4.95 -19.75
N GLU A 34 15.07 -5.91 -18.84
CA GLU A 34 16.08 -6.23 -17.82
C GLU A 34 17.05 -7.33 -18.28
N THR A 35 16.58 -8.35 -19.00
CA THR A 35 17.42 -9.49 -19.44
C THR A 35 17.79 -9.47 -20.92
N ASN A 36 17.24 -8.52 -21.71
CA ASN A 36 17.30 -8.50 -23.18
C ASN A 36 16.78 -9.77 -23.86
N PHE A 37 16.06 -10.63 -23.15
CA PHE A 37 15.47 -11.83 -23.73
C PHE A 37 14.39 -11.44 -24.75
N ILE A 38 14.55 -11.91 -25.99
CA ILE A 38 13.65 -11.61 -27.11
C ILE A 38 12.86 -12.86 -27.47
N ARG A 39 11.53 -12.76 -27.48
CA ARG A 39 10.66 -13.80 -28.06
C ARG A 39 9.76 -13.22 -29.16
N ASN A 40 9.55 -14.03 -30.20
CA ASN A 40 8.60 -13.68 -31.26
C ASN A 40 7.17 -13.89 -30.76
N VAL A 41 6.33 -12.87 -30.91
CA VAL A 41 4.91 -12.93 -30.59
C VAL A 41 4.17 -13.09 -31.90
N LYS A 42 3.23 -14.03 -31.97
CA LYS A 42 2.37 -14.18 -33.15
C LYS A 42 1.04 -13.50 -32.87
N ARG A 43 0.61 -12.64 -33.79
CA ARG A 43 -0.75 -12.12 -33.78
C ARG A 43 -1.67 -13.17 -34.39
N GLU A 44 -2.52 -13.77 -33.58
CA GLU A 44 -3.61 -14.60 -34.09
C GLU A 44 -4.68 -13.70 -34.69
N LYS A 45 -5.13 -14.01 -35.91
CA LYS A 45 -6.31 -13.37 -36.49
C LYS A 45 -7.52 -13.88 -35.70
N VAL A 46 -8.00 -13.08 -34.76
CA VAL A 46 -9.28 -13.34 -34.10
C VAL A 46 -10.38 -13.21 -35.15
N VAL A 47 -10.83 -14.35 -35.70
CA VAL A 47 -12.07 -14.45 -36.46
C VAL A 47 -13.19 -14.63 -35.42
N ASN A 48 -14.02 -13.61 -35.28
CA ASN A 48 -15.27 -13.61 -34.51
C ASN A 48 -15.22 -14.28 -33.13
N VAL A 49 -14.84 -13.52 -32.09
CA VAL A 49 -15.37 -13.79 -30.74
C VAL A 49 -16.75 -13.14 -30.69
N THR A 50 -17.76 -13.87 -31.12
CA THR A 50 -19.13 -13.64 -30.66
C THR A 50 -19.23 -14.00 -29.18
N SER A 51 -19.73 -13.03 -28.40
CA SER A 51 -20.39 -13.19 -27.11
C SER A 51 -19.54 -13.54 -25.89
N GLY A 52 -18.99 -12.49 -25.28
CA GLY A 52 -18.55 -12.48 -23.88
C GLY A 52 -17.52 -11.40 -23.66
N MET A 53 -17.93 -10.24 -23.13
CA MET A 53 -17.14 -9.01 -22.96
C MET A 53 -17.04 -8.14 -24.22
N PHE A 54 -18.04 -7.27 -24.43
CA PHE A 54 -17.88 -5.89 -24.89
C PHE A 54 -19.27 -5.24 -24.96
N ASN A 55 -19.75 -4.69 -23.84
CA ASN A 55 -20.94 -3.83 -23.80
C ASN A 55 -20.49 -2.36 -23.79
N LEU A 56 -19.98 -1.88 -24.92
CA LEU A 56 -19.65 -0.46 -25.13
C LEU A 56 -20.46 0.18 -26.26
N ALA A 57 -21.33 -0.57 -26.93
CA ALA A 57 -22.23 -0.04 -27.97
C ALA A 57 -23.72 0.05 -27.54
N LEU A 58 -24.07 -0.45 -26.34
CA LEU A 58 -25.46 -0.37 -25.84
C LEU A 58 -25.79 0.97 -25.16
N HIS A 59 -24.78 1.80 -24.84
CA HIS A 59 -24.99 3.07 -24.17
C HIS A 59 -25.12 4.28 -25.11
N GLU A 60 -24.64 4.22 -26.35
CA GLU A 60 -24.89 5.28 -27.34
C GLU A 60 -26.32 5.25 -27.89
N LYS A 61 -26.91 4.05 -28.06
CA LYS A 61 -28.30 3.92 -28.53
C LYS A 61 -29.33 4.30 -27.47
N LYS A 62 -29.11 3.95 -26.21
CA LYS A 62 -29.99 4.37 -25.10
C LYS A 62 -29.91 5.86 -24.78
N PHE A 63 -28.79 6.51 -25.07
CA PHE A 63 -28.65 7.97 -24.91
C PHE A 63 -29.39 8.73 -26.03
N ASN A 64 -29.37 8.20 -27.27
CA ASN A 64 -30.07 8.82 -28.39
C ASN A 64 -31.59 8.51 -28.44
N GLU A 65 -32.07 7.44 -27.79
CA GLU A 65 -33.51 7.14 -27.66
C GLU A 65 -34.19 7.85 -26.47
N MET A 66 -33.43 8.35 -25.47
CA MET A 66 -33.97 9.14 -24.34
C MET A 66 -34.12 10.65 -24.63
N CYS A 67 -33.75 11.11 -25.83
CA CYS A 67 -33.94 12.51 -26.26
C CYS A 67 -35.15 12.73 -27.18
N SER A 68 -36.09 11.79 -27.24
CA SER A 68 -37.28 11.90 -28.09
C SER A 68 -38.57 11.39 -27.44
N ASP A 69 -38.86 11.86 -26.22
CA ASP A 69 -40.21 11.76 -25.64
C ASP A 69 -40.66 13.13 -25.07
N PRO A 70 -41.72 13.76 -25.61
CA PRO A 70 -42.23 15.03 -25.14
C PRO A 70 -43.21 14.83 -23.98
N SER A 71 -42.73 14.47 -22.79
CA SER A 71 -43.51 14.66 -21.56
C SER A 71 -42.64 14.66 -20.31
N VAL A 72 -43.05 15.46 -19.32
CA VAL A 72 -42.47 15.67 -17.98
C VAL A 72 -41.50 16.86 -17.86
N SER A 73 -42.07 17.97 -17.39
CA SER A 73 -41.43 19.24 -17.06
C SER A 73 -40.69 19.19 -15.72
N LEU A 74 -39.43 19.63 -15.69
CA LEU A 74 -38.81 20.19 -14.48
C LEU A 74 -38.00 21.44 -14.83
N LYS A 75 -38.50 22.59 -14.36
CA LYS A 75 -37.90 23.92 -14.52
C LYS A 75 -36.51 23.95 -13.85
N LYS A 76 -35.45 24.20 -14.63
CA LYS A 76 -34.22 24.82 -14.13
C LYS A 76 -33.99 26.13 -14.89
N ARG A 77 -33.90 27.22 -14.12
CA ARG A 77 -33.63 28.58 -14.58
C ARG A 77 -32.24 28.66 -15.20
N CYS A 78 -32.16 29.20 -16.41
CA CYS A 78 -30.94 29.56 -17.11
C CYS A 78 -30.24 30.75 -16.41
N ILE A 79 -28.91 30.67 -16.28
CA ILE A 79 -28.03 31.84 -16.26
C ILE A 79 -27.30 31.83 -17.61
N ASN A 80 -27.42 32.93 -18.35
CA ASN A 80 -26.91 33.09 -19.71
C ASN A 80 -25.37 33.24 -19.74
N LEU A 81 -24.72 32.58 -20.70
CA LEU A 81 -23.41 32.96 -21.24
C LEU A 81 -23.56 33.18 -22.76
N PRO A 82 -22.87 34.15 -23.38
CA PRO A 82 -22.99 34.45 -24.79
C PRO A 82 -22.22 33.45 -25.67
N SER A 83 -22.78 33.19 -26.84
CA SER A 83 -22.28 32.30 -27.88
C SER A 83 -21.01 32.84 -28.57
N LEU A 84 -20.00 31.97 -28.75
CA LEU A 84 -18.91 32.17 -29.71
C LEU A 84 -19.30 31.59 -31.07
N SER A 85 -19.21 32.40 -32.12
CA SER A 85 -19.23 31.96 -33.51
C SER A 85 -17.95 32.40 -34.25
N THR A 86 -17.32 31.40 -34.86
CA THR A 86 -16.52 31.43 -36.12
C THR A 86 -15.28 32.33 -36.21
N MET A 87 -14.08 31.75 -36.39
CA MET A 87 -13.47 31.54 -37.72
C MET A 87 -11.98 31.10 -37.68
N HIS A 88 -11.69 30.13 -38.57
CA HIS A 88 -10.51 29.94 -39.42
C HIS A 88 -9.10 29.69 -38.85
N SER A 89 -8.69 28.42 -39.02
CA SER A 89 -7.65 27.94 -39.95
C SER A 89 -6.37 28.77 -40.15
N SER A 90 -5.24 28.15 -39.79
CA SER A 90 -3.95 28.37 -40.47
C SER A 90 -3.02 27.18 -40.22
N MET A 91 -2.78 26.39 -41.27
CA MET A 91 -1.68 25.43 -41.36
C MET A 91 -0.35 26.17 -41.52
N VAL A 92 0.69 25.75 -40.80
CA VAL A 92 2.09 25.93 -41.20
C VAL A 92 2.86 24.64 -40.89
N ALA A 93 3.62 24.19 -41.87
CA ALA A 93 4.41 22.96 -41.90
C ALA A 93 5.87 23.20 -41.48
N THR A 94 6.55 22.08 -41.16
CA THR A 94 8.01 21.88 -41.02
C THR A 94 8.63 22.52 -39.76
N SER A 95 9.52 21.87 -39.00
CA SER A 95 10.57 20.92 -39.36
C SER A 95 10.93 20.00 -38.19
N SER A 96 11.46 18.84 -38.52
CA SER A 96 12.02 17.83 -37.64
C SER A 96 13.44 18.21 -37.21
N GLU A 97 13.65 18.47 -35.92
CA GLU A 97 14.98 18.35 -35.29
C GLU A 97 14.92 17.17 -34.31
N GLN A 98 15.69 16.12 -34.64
CA GLN A 98 16.01 15.04 -33.73
C GLN A 98 16.96 15.59 -32.66
N ILE A 99 16.51 15.63 -31.41
CA ILE A 99 17.40 15.72 -30.27
C ILE A 99 17.68 14.28 -29.85
N ASP A 100 18.88 13.79 -30.19
CA ASP A 100 19.43 12.55 -29.64
C ASP A 100 19.66 12.72 -28.14
N ILE A 101 18.78 12.11 -27.34
CA ILE A 101 18.98 11.93 -25.91
C ILE A 101 19.76 10.61 -25.77
N PRO A 102 20.98 10.59 -25.20
CA PRO A 102 21.69 9.35 -24.93
C PRO A 102 20.83 8.48 -23.99
N PRO A 103 20.79 7.16 -24.17
CA PRO A 103 20.07 6.30 -23.24
C PRO A 103 20.63 6.54 -21.82
N PRO A 104 19.76 6.57 -20.79
CA PRO A 104 20.25 6.60 -19.42
C PRO A 104 21.14 5.38 -19.20
N GLU A 105 22.32 5.59 -18.63
CA GLU A 105 23.17 4.52 -18.12
C GLU A 105 22.35 3.77 -17.06
N ILE A 106 21.83 2.63 -17.48
CA ILE A 106 21.27 1.61 -16.60
C ILE A 106 22.48 0.86 -16.10
N ASP A 107 22.79 1.02 -14.81
CA ASP A 107 23.68 0.12 -14.10
C ASP A 107 23.09 -1.29 -14.22
N ASN A 108 23.59 -2.04 -15.20
CA ASN A 108 23.39 -3.47 -15.33
C ASN A 108 24.23 -4.16 -14.24
N GLU A 109 23.79 -4.08 -12.99
CA GLU A 109 24.20 -5.07 -11.99
C GLU A 109 23.37 -6.34 -12.25
N THR A 110 23.92 -7.21 -13.11
CA THR A 110 23.61 -8.63 -13.10
C THR A 110 24.04 -9.18 -11.74
N ASP A 111 23.11 -9.26 -10.79
CA ASP A 111 23.24 -10.11 -9.60
C ASP A 111 23.14 -11.59 -10.04
N GLU A 112 24.13 -12.07 -10.82
CA GLU A 112 24.53 -13.47 -10.84
C GLU A 112 25.67 -13.64 -9.82
N GLU A 113 25.39 -13.37 -8.55
CA GLU A 113 26.14 -14.03 -7.47
C GLU A 113 25.39 -15.31 -7.12
N GLU A 114 25.78 -16.41 -7.76
CA GLU A 114 25.53 -17.77 -7.29
C GLU A 114 26.28 -17.94 -5.95
N CYS A 115 25.74 -17.33 -4.90
CA CYS A 115 26.12 -17.68 -3.54
C CYS A 115 25.34 -18.95 -3.21
N ASP A 116 26.05 -20.08 -3.07
CA ASP A 116 25.58 -21.28 -2.37
C ASP A 116 25.22 -20.90 -0.92
N SER A 117 24.17 -20.11 -0.76
CA SER A 117 23.77 -19.55 0.51
C SER A 117 23.11 -20.68 1.30
N ILE A 118 23.81 -21.12 2.34
CA ILE A 118 23.32 -22.13 3.26
C ILE A 118 22.07 -21.55 3.94
N LEU A 119 20.90 -22.07 3.56
CA LEU A 119 19.63 -21.66 4.13
C LEU A 119 19.42 -22.33 5.48
N PRO A 120 19.30 -21.57 6.59
CA PRO A 120 19.11 -22.16 7.90
C PRO A 120 17.74 -22.85 8.00
N GLY A 121 17.71 -23.97 8.72
CA GLY A 121 16.45 -24.61 9.10
C GLY A 121 15.65 -23.76 10.09
N ASP A 122 14.39 -24.15 10.32
CA ASP A 122 13.51 -23.54 11.31
C ASP A 122 14.17 -23.42 12.69
N ALA A 123 14.11 -22.23 13.30
CA ALA A 123 14.77 -21.94 14.56
C ALA A 123 14.24 -22.77 15.74
N GLU A 124 13.03 -23.32 15.62
CA GLU A 124 12.42 -24.21 16.62
C GLU A 124 12.91 -25.67 16.50
N CYS A 125 13.62 -26.03 15.43
CA CYS A 125 14.23 -27.34 15.30
C CYS A 125 15.49 -27.43 16.18
N ALA A 126 15.50 -28.33 17.15
CA ALA A 126 16.63 -28.49 18.08
C ALA A 126 17.94 -28.88 17.37
N GLU A 127 17.85 -29.57 16.23
CA GLU A 127 19.00 -29.96 15.40
C GLU A 127 19.36 -28.90 14.34
N ALA A 128 18.66 -27.75 14.25
CA ALA A 128 18.85 -26.75 13.19
C ALA A 128 20.30 -26.23 13.05
N LYS A 129 21.12 -26.30 14.11
CA LYS A 129 22.53 -25.87 14.06
C LYS A 129 23.42 -26.81 13.25
N ASP A 130 23.06 -28.09 13.18
CA ASP A 130 23.83 -29.13 12.50
C ASP A 130 23.32 -29.42 11.08
N TYR A 131 22.21 -28.79 10.68
CA TYR A 131 21.56 -28.97 9.39
C TYR A 131 21.27 -27.64 8.70
N HIS A 132 21.03 -27.70 7.39
CA HIS A 132 20.51 -26.61 6.56
C HIS A 132 19.39 -27.14 5.66
N ILE A 133 18.58 -26.25 5.11
CA ILE A 133 17.54 -26.62 4.15
C ILE A 133 18.23 -27.16 2.89
N TYR A 134 17.83 -28.38 2.49
CA TYR A 134 18.28 -28.99 1.25
C TYR A 134 17.76 -28.22 0.04
N GLN A 135 18.63 -28.05 -0.95
CA GLN A 135 18.32 -27.40 -2.21
C GLN A 135 18.60 -28.36 -3.35
N GLU A 136 17.72 -28.37 -4.35
CA GLU A 136 17.93 -29.07 -5.61
C GLU A 136 17.76 -28.08 -6.74
N ASP A 137 18.76 -27.96 -7.61
CA ASP A 137 18.79 -27.01 -8.73
C ASP A 137 18.43 -25.57 -8.27
N GLY A 138 18.98 -25.15 -7.12
CA GLY A 138 18.71 -23.85 -6.50
C GLY A 138 17.34 -23.72 -5.83
N THR A 139 16.48 -24.74 -5.91
CA THR A 139 15.14 -24.72 -5.30
C THR A 139 15.16 -25.30 -3.89
N PRO A 140 14.85 -24.51 -2.85
CA PRO A 140 14.80 -25.01 -1.48
C PRO A 140 13.59 -25.90 -1.23
N TYR A 141 13.85 -27.08 -0.65
CA TYR A 141 12.82 -28.00 -0.15
C TYR A 141 12.26 -27.51 1.20
N SER A 142 11.45 -26.45 1.11
CA SER A 142 10.80 -25.80 2.25
C SER A 142 9.45 -25.22 1.82
N ALA A 143 8.42 -25.47 2.62
CA ALA A 143 7.08 -24.93 2.41
C ALA A 143 6.43 -24.53 3.74
N ILE A 144 5.73 -23.39 3.73
CA ILE A 144 4.83 -23.00 4.80
C ILE A 144 3.43 -22.96 4.24
N LEU A 145 2.55 -23.72 4.88
CA LEU A 145 1.18 -23.90 4.46
C LEU A 145 0.24 -23.24 5.47
N SER A 146 -0.88 -22.70 4.98
CA SER A 146 -1.90 -22.02 5.79
C SER A 146 -3.27 -22.62 5.53
N TYR A 147 -4.06 -22.82 6.58
CA TYR A 147 -5.45 -23.29 6.47
C TYR A 147 -6.35 -22.54 7.43
N VAL A 148 -7.45 -21.99 6.91
CA VAL A 148 -8.41 -21.22 7.68
C VAL A 148 -9.82 -21.74 7.41
N SER A 149 -10.58 -21.98 8.48
CA SER A 149 -12.02 -22.26 8.44
C SER A 149 -12.66 -21.56 9.64
N THR A 150 -13.53 -20.60 9.34
CA THR A 150 -14.22 -19.75 10.31
C THR A 150 -15.29 -20.53 11.06
N SER A 151 -16.00 -21.41 10.37
CA SER A 151 -17.06 -22.27 10.92
C SER A 151 -16.50 -23.29 11.91
N GLU A 152 -15.31 -23.81 11.65
CA GLU A 152 -14.64 -24.79 12.51
C GLU A 152 -13.65 -24.16 13.50
N ASN A 153 -13.53 -22.82 13.52
CA ASN A 153 -12.51 -22.08 14.28
C ASN A 153 -11.09 -22.64 14.07
N LYS A 154 -10.77 -22.99 12.82
CA LYS A 154 -9.43 -23.43 12.41
C LYS A 154 -8.67 -22.25 11.81
N ASN A 155 -7.47 -22.04 12.31
CA ASN A 155 -6.49 -21.11 11.78
C ASN A 155 -5.12 -21.74 12.02
N LYS A 156 -4.67 -22.54 11.07
CA LYS A 156 -3.57 -23.49 11.22
C LYS A 156 -2.44 -23.16 10.27
N PHE A 157 -1.21 -23.42 10.73
CA PHE A 157 -0.03 -23.46 9.88
C PHE A 157 0.56 -24.86 9.85
N HIS A 158 1.25 -25.19 8.76
CA HIS A 158 2.08 -26.39 8.62
C HIS A 158 3.36 -26.03 7.89
N LEU A 159 4.48 -26.06 8.58
CA LEU A 159 5.82 -25.92 8.04
C LEU A 159 6.39 -27.30 7.77
N ILE A 160 6.96 -27.51 6.58
CA ILE A 160 7.72 -28.70 6.23
C ILE A 160 9.03 -28.30 5.57
N GLN A 161 10.13 -28.94 5.98
CA GLN A 161 11.49 -28.68 5.48
C GLN A 161 12.24 -30.00 5.32
N LEU A 162 12.89 -30.18 4.16
CA LEU A 162 13.90 -31.22 4.00
C LEU A 162 15.25 -30.63 4.39
N LEU A 163 15.89 -31.28 5.35
CA LEU A 163 17.13 -30.82 5.98
C LEU A 163 18.30 -31.73 5.59
N GLN A 164 19.43 -31.14 5.24
CA GLN A 164 20.71 -31.81 4.99
C GLN A 164 21.70 -31.47 6.11
N HIS A 165 22.36 -32.48 6.66
CA HIS A 165 23.35 -32.28 7.71
C HIS A 165 24.62 -31.61 7.15
N ASN A 166 25.14 -30.61 7.86
CA ASN A 166 26.24 -29.74 7.40
C ASN A 166 27.54 -30.49 7.07
N LYS A 167 27.87 -31.53 7.84
CA LYS A 167 29.12 -32.31 7.72
C LYS A 167 28.95 -33.76 7.24
N LYS A 168 27.74 -34.30 7.27
CA LYS A 168 27.48 -35.73 7.05
C LYS A 168 26.48 -35.86 5.91
N LYS A 169 26.54 -36.95 5.15
CA LYS A 169 25.49 -37.32 4.18
C LYS A 169 24.26 -37.86 4.91
N LYS A 170 23.66 -37.02 5.76
CA LYS A 170 22.44 -37.33 6.51
C LYS A 170 21.35 -36.36 6.11
N PHE A 171 20.14 -36.90 5.93
CA PHE A 171 18.95 -36.13 5.58
C PHE A 171 17.86 -36.36 6.61
N ALA A 172 17.06 -35.34 6.86
CA ALA A 172 15.91 -35.41 7.73
C ALA A 172 14.75 -34.60 7.16
N VAL A 173 13.52 -34.97 7.49
CA VAL A 173 12.35 -34.13 7.26
C VAL A 173 11.91 -33.55 8.60
N TRP A 174 11.85 -32.22 8.66
CA TRP A 174 11.35 -31.47 9.79
C TRP A 174 9.94 -30.95 9.48
N GLN A 175 9.03 -31.14 10.43
CA GLN A 175 7.68 -30.61 10.36
C GLN A 175 7.37 -29.83 11.63
N ARG A 176 6.68 -28.69 11.49
CA ARG A 176 6.11 -27.93 12.61
C ARG A 176 4.72 -27.45 12.25
N PHE A 177 3.73 -27.80 13.05
CA PHE A 177 2.34 -27.54 12.72
C PHE A 177 1.51 -27.22 13.96
N GLY A 178 0.46 -26.43 13.77
CA GLY A 178 -0.38 -26.04 14.90
C GLY A 178 -1.26 -24.85 14.58
N ARG A 179 -1.75 -24.20 15.63
CA ARG A 179 -2.53 -22.97 15.50
C ARG A 179 -1.60 -21.79 15.25
N VAL A 180 -1.95 -20.93 14.29
CA VAL A 180 -1.21 -19.71 13.97
C VAL A 180 -0.98 -18.85 15.23
N GLY A 181 0.23 -18.33 15.40
CA GLY A 181 0.63 -17.58 16.60
C GLY A 181 1.01 -18.43 17.81
N THR A 182 1.10 -19.75 17.67
CA THR A 182 1.60 -20.66 18.72
C THR A 182 2.81 -21.42 18.20
N LYS A 183 3.64 -21.95 19.11
CA LYS A 183 4.80 -22.79 18.73
C LYS A 183 4.38 -24.03 17.93
N GLY A 184 3.22 -24.62 18.24
CA GLY A 184 2.73 -25.83 17.60
C GLY A 184 3.38 -27.11 18.14
N GLN A 185 3.06 -28.22 17.48
CA GLN A 185 3.73 -29.52 17.59
C GLN A 185 4.79 -29.62 16.49
N SER A 186 5.74 -30.53 16.67
CA SER A 186 6.81 -30.73 15.70
C SER A 186 7.25 -32.18 15.63
N GLU A 187 7.77 -32.56 14.47
CA GLU A 187 8.26 -33.90 14.17
C GLU A 187 9.57 -33.81 13.39
N PHE A 188 10.52 -34.67 13.73
CA PHE A 188 11.83 -34.77 13.07
C PHE A 188 12.09 -36.23 12.69
N VAL A 189 12.08 -36.52 11.39
CA VAL A 189 12.26 -37.88 10.87
C VAL A 189 13.61 -37.97 10.17
N ASN A 190 14.50 -38.83 10.66
CA ASN A 190 15.86 -38.98 10.13
C ASN A 190 15.94 -40.14 9.12
N PHE A 191 16.47 -39.86 7.93
CA PHE A 191 16.60 -40.81 6.83
C PHE A 191 18.02 -41.31 6.60
N ASN A 192 18.97 -40.96 7.50
CA ASN A 192 20.39 -41.25 7.36
C ASN A 192 20.86 -40.91 5.92
N THR A 193 21.45 -41.85 5.18
CA THR A 193 22.02 -41.59 3.85
C THR A 193 21.00 -41.59 2.70
N GLY A 194 19.71 -41.77 2.96
CA GLY A 194 18.69 -41.95 1.92
C GLY A 194 17.99 -40.67 1.49
N ILE A 195 18.64 -39.83 0.66
CA ILE A 195 18.01 -38.60 0.12
C ILE A 195 16.69 -38.89 -0.59
N SER A 196 16.62 -39.92 -1.45
CA SER A 196 15.37 -40.25 -2.17
C SER A 196 14.21 -40.49 -1.20
N LYS A 197 14.44 -41.24 -0.12
CA LYS A 197 13.39 -41.50 0.88
C LYS A 197 12.97 -40.23 1.63
N ALA A 198 13.91 -39.34 1.92
CA ALA A 198 13.60 -38.06 2.56
C ALA A 198 12.77 -37.16 1.62
N LYS A 199 13.06 -37.20 0.31
CA LYS A 199 12.27 -36.50 -0.71
C LYS A 199 10.88 -37.09 -0.84
N ASP A 200 10.77 -38.42 -0.93
CA ASP A 200 9.48 -39.13 -0.98
C ASP A 200 8.61 -38.72 0.22
N GLU A 201 9.15 -38.75 1.45
CA GLU A 201 8.43 -38.32 2.67
C GLU A 201 7.97 -36.86 2.59
N PHE A 202 8.85 -35.95 2.14
CA PHE A 202 8.52 -34.54 2.01
C PHE A 202 7.42 -34.31 0.97
N GLU A 203 7.54 -34.94 -0.19
CA GLU A 203 6.64 -34.76 -1.32
C GLU A 203 5.27 -35.42 -1.05
N ASP A 204 5.24 -36.57 -0.38
CA ASP A 204 4.02 -37.25 0.06
C ASP A 204 3.26 -36.41 1.09
N GLU A 205 3.94 -35.86 2.09
CA GLU A 205 3.31 -35.00 3.08
C GLU A 205 2.81 -33.68 2.46
N PHE A 206 3.60 -33.07 1.54
CA PHE A 206 3.16 -31.90 0.79
C PHE A 206 1.91 -32.19 -0.04
N TYR A 207 1.88 -33.32 -0.75
CA TYR A 207 0.74 -33.75 -1.54
C TYR A 207 -0.48 -34.07 -0.67
N ASP A 208 -0.31 -34.77 0.46
CA ASP A 208 -1.41 -35.04 1.39
C ASP A 208 -2.03 -33.72 1.91
N LYS A 209 -1.21 -32.74 2.29
CA LYS A 209 -1.71 -31.49 2.87
C LYS A 209 -2.29 -30.53 1.86
N THR A 210 -1.86 -30.56 0.60
CA THR A 210 -2.23 -29.55 -0.41
C THR A 210 -3.00 -30.09 -1.61
N GLY A 211 -2.92 -31.39 -1.90
CA GLY A 211 -3.41 -31.99 -3.14
C GLY A 211 -2.60 -31.63 -4.39
N ASN A 212 -1.44 -30.98 -4.23
CA ASN A 212 -0.58 -30.57 -5.33
C ASN A 212 0.75 -31.34 -5.28
N LEU A 213 1.29 -31.71 -6.46
CA LEU A 213 2.63 -32.29 -6.55
C LEU A 213 3.68 -31.21 -6.29
N TRP A 214 4.76 -31.54 -5.58
CA TRP A 214 5.84 -30.61 -5.27
C TRP A 214 6.48 -30.00 -6.52
N GLN A 215 6.66 -30.82 -7.56
CA GLN A 215 7.23 -30.41 -8.85
C GLN A 215 6.40 -29.32 -9.54
N ASN A 216 5.10 -29.21 -9.22
CA ASN A 216 4.18 -28.24 -9.79
C ASN A 216 3.92 -27.04 -8.86
N LYS A 217 4.80 -26.81 -7.87
CA LYS A 217 4.70 -25.71 -6.89
C LYS A 217 4.52 -24.32 -7.54
N GLU A 218 5.16 -24.06 -8.66
CA GLU A 218 5.04 -22.76 -9.35
C GLU A 218 3.64 -22.51 -9.95
N THR A 219 2.95 -23.59 -10.29
CA THR A 219 1.56 -23.61 -10.79
C THR A 219 0.56 -24.00 -9.70
N PHE A 220 0.94 -23.88 -8.42
CA PHE A 220 0.10 -24.27 -7.28
C PHE A 220 -1.33 -23.72 -7.39
N THR A 221 -2.31 -24.59 -7.15
CA THR A 221 -3.72 -24.20 -7.07
C THR A 221 -4.32 -24.67 -5.74
N HIS A 222 -5.05 -23.77 -5.08
CA HIS A 222 -5.69 -24.12 -3.82
C HIS A 222 -6.81 -25.16 -4.05
N VAL A 223 -6.79 -26.23 -3.26
CA VAL A 223 -7.81 -27.28 -3.26
C VAL A 223 -8.73 -27.07 -2.07
N ALA A 224 -10.05 -27.04 -2.30
CA ALA A 224 -11.03 -26.83 -1.24
C ALA A 224 -10.88 -27.87 -0.10
N GLY A 225 -10.84 -27.38 1.13
CA GLY A 225 -10.65 -28.22 2.33
C GLY A 225 -9.21 -28.66 2.61
N LYS A 226 -8.23 -28.23 1.79
CA LYS A 226 -6.79 -28.49 1.97
C LYS A 226 -6.04 -27.19 2.30
N TYR A 227 -4.78 -27.30 2.68
CA TYR A 227 -3.96 -26.13 2.96
C TYR A 227 -3.61 -25.35 1.68
N ASP A 228 -3.42 -24.05 1.81
CA ASP A 228 -2.86 -23.16 0.80
C ASP A 228 -1.36 -22.93 1.04
N LEU A 229 -0.61 -22.58 0.00
CA LEU A 229 0.83 -22.35 0.05
C LEU A 229 1.15 -20.86 0.24
N LEU A 230 2.00 -20.54 1.23
CA LEU A 230 2.56 -19.21 1.40
C LEU A 230 3.88 -19.07 0.62
N LYS A 231 3.97 -18.06 -0.24
CA LYS A 231 5.17 -17.75 -1.00
C LYS A 231 6.07 -16.80 -0.22
N LEU A 232 7.13 -17.35 0.37
CA LEU A 232 8.14 -16.65 1.16
C LEU A 232 9.49 -16.62 0.45
N ASP A 233 10.19 -15.50 0.63
CA ASP A 233 11.57 -15.26 0.26
C ASP A 233 12.45 -15.79 1.41
N LEU A 234 13.05 -16.96 1.20
CA LEU A 234 13.83 -17.67 2.22
C LEU A 234 15.26 -17.14 2.36
N ASN A 235 15.64 -16.12 1.58
CA ASN A 235 17.00 -15.58 1.61
C ASN A 235 17.39 -15.14 3.02
N PRO A 236 18.58 -15.55 3.50
CA PRO A 236 19.02 -15.29 4.85
C PRO A 236 19.18 -13.78 5.04
N GLN A 237 18.61 -13.24 6.11
CA GLN A 237 18.87 -11.85 6.50
C GLN A 237 20.34 -11.78 6.96
N SER A 238 21.17 -11.04 6.23
CA SER A 238 22.55 -10.83 6.65
C SER A 238 22.57 -9.88 7.85
N ASP A 239 22.92 -10.39 9.03
CA ASP A 239 23.02 -9.63 10.28
C ASP A 239 24.39 -8.95 10.47
N ILE A 240 25.23 -8.92 9.43
CA ILE A 240 26.61 -8.44 9.54
C ILE A 240 26.64 -6.93 9.29
N VAL A 241 26.57 -6.16 10.38
CA VAL A 241 26.79 -4.72 10.38
C VAL A 241 28.28 -4.46 10.60
N VAL A 242 28.99 -4.08 9.55
CA VAL A 242 30.36 -3.53 9.67
C VAL A 242 30.39 -2.22 8.89
N GLY A 243 30.48 -1.11 9.60
CA GLY A 243 30.59 0.22 9.02
C GLY A 243 30.32 1.31 10.06
N GLU A 244 31.10 2.39 10.02
CA GLU A 244 30.82 3.61 10.78
C GLU A 244 29.59 4.31 10.19
N ILE A 245 28.82 5.01 11.03
CA ILE A 245 27.70 5.85 10.58
C ILE A 245 28.23 7.26 10.38
N ASP A 246 28.31 7.71 9.12
CA ASP A 246 28.63 9.09 8.76
C ASP A 246 27.38 9.80 8.23
N LEU A 247 26.45 10.10 9.14
CA LEU A 247 25.22 10.84 8.83
C LEU A 247 24.99 11.90 9.90
N ASP A 248 24.31 12.99 9.52
CA ASP A 248 23.87 14.00 10.48
C ASP A 248 23.07 13.33 11.64
N PRO A 249 23.33 13.66 12.92
CA PRO A 249 22.68 13.00 14.05
C PRO A 249 21.15 13.06 14.01
N SER A 250 20.56 14.12 13.45
CA SER A 250 19.12 14.27 13.28
C SER A 250 18.58 13.29 12.25
N ILE A 251 19.27 13.17 11.10
CA ILE A 251 18.95 12.20 10.05
C ILE A 251 19.13 10.76 10.57
N GLN A 252 20.20 10.49 11.30
CA GLN A 252 20.41 9.18 11.93
C GLN A 252 19.24 8.83 12.87
N SER A 253 18.81 9.77 13.72
CA SER A 253 17.69 9.57 14.62
C SER A 253 16.37 9.31 13.87
N LEU A 254 16.13 9.99 12.75
CA LEU A 254 15.00 9.73 11.86
C LEU A 254 15.06 8.31 11.27
N LEU A 255 16.22 7.90 10.77
CA LEU A 255 16.44 6.58 10.17
C LEU A 255 16.26 5.46 11.20
N GLU A 256 16.81 5.63 12.40
CA GLU A 256 16.64 4.70 13.53
C GLU A 256 15.16 4.51 13.90
N LEU A 257 14.34 5.56 13.75
CA LEU A 257 12.90 5.51 13.98
C LEU A 257 12.17 4.74 12.87
N ILE A 258 12.37 5.12 11.59
CA ILE A 258 11.62 4.54 10.46
C ILE A 258 12.13 3.14 10.05
N CYS A 259 13.36 2.77 10.40
CA CYS A 259 13.97 1.45 10.16
C CYS A 259 13.87 0.51 11.36
N ASN A 260 13.17 0.90 12.43
CA ASN A 260 13.14 0.12 13.66
C ASN A 260 12.35 -1.18 13.50
N LYS A 261 13.07 -2.31 13.36
CA LYS A 261 12.47 -3.65 13.24
C LYS A 261 11.50 -3.99 14.39
N LYS A 262 11.76 -3.52 15.62
CA LYS A 262 10.88 -3.76 16.78
C LYS A 262 9.56 -2.98 16.67
N ILE A 263 9.62 -1.70 16.26
CA ILE A 263 8.41 -0.90 16.03
C ILE A 263 7.57 -1.49 14.90
N MET A 264 8.21 -1.91 13.80
CA MET A 264 7.51 -2.60 12.71
C MET A 264 6.81 -3.88 13.20
N ALA A 265 7.49 -4.72 13.99
CA ALA A 265 6.92 -5.94 14.56
C ALA A 265 5.73 -5.66 15.49
N VAL A 266 5.82 -4.63 16.35
CA VAL A 266 4.72 -4.22 17.22
C VAL A 266 3.51 -3.77 16.39
N ILE A 267 3.69 -2.90 15.39
CA ILE A 267 2.60 -2.41 14.54
C ILE A 267 1.93 -3.56 13.78
N MET A 268 2.72 -4.48 13.22
CA MET A 268 2.17 -5.65 12.52
C MET A 268 1.41 -6.58 13.47
N SER A 269 1.89 -6.75 14.70
CA SER A 269 1.17 -7.50 15.73
C SER A 269 -0.15 -6.82 16.12
N GLU A 270 -0.20 -5.48 16.20
CA GLU A 270 -1.44 -4.72 16.45
C GLU A 270 -2.46 -4.89 15.32
N MET A 271 -1.98 -5.10 14.09
CA MET A 271 -2.81 -5.45 12.92
C MET A 271 -3.17 -6.94 12.85
N CYS A 272 -2.83 -7.71 13.89
CA CYS A 272 -3.03 -9.15 14.00
C CYS A 272 -2.27 -10.00 12.97
N TYR A 273 -1.18 -9.49 12.38
CA TYR A 273 -0.36 -10.27 11.45
C TYR A 273 0.51 -11.28 12.19
N ASP A 274 0.64 -12.49 11.64
CA ASP A 274 1.54 -13.52 12.20
C ASP A 274 2.97 -13.39 11.67
N SER A 275 3.77 -12.61 12.39
CA SER A 275 5.22 -12.49 12.13
C SER A 275 6.05 -13.69 12.57
N THR A 276 5.45 -14.71 13.20
CA THR A 276 6.17 -15.91 13.66
C THR A 276 6.43 -16.87 12.50
N ASN A 277 5.37 -17.21 11.76
CA ASN A 277 5.47 -18.14 10.63
C ASN A 277 5.68 -17.42 9.29
N ALA A 278 5.35 -16.13 9.20
CA ALA A 278 5.70 -15.29 8.06
C ALA A 278 6.50 -14.07 8.57
N PRO A 279 7.83 -14.21 8.77
CA PRO A 279 8.66 -13.12 9.26
C PRO A 279 8.58 -11.87 8.38
N LEU A 280 8.79 -10.72 9.03
CA LEU A 280 8.76 -9.43 8.35
C LEU A 280 9.81 -9.36 7.23
N GLY A 281 9.35 -8.93 6.05
CA GLY A 281 10.17 -8.82 4.85
C GLY A 281 10.26 -10.11 4.02
N GLN A 282 9.81 -11.26 4.53
CA GLN A 282 9.89 -12.53 3.80
C GLN A 282 8.67 -12.81 2.91
N LEU A 283 7.49 -12.22 3.17
CA LEU A 283 6.40 -12.33 2.20
C LEU A 283 6.84 -11.77 0.85
N THR A 284 6.65 -12.54 -0.23
CA THR A 284 6.94 -12.08 -1.59
C THR A 284 5.96 -11.00 -2.03
N PHE A 285 6.35 -10.16 -2.99
CA PHE A 285 5.40 -9.20 -3.60
C PHE A 285 4.19 -9.90 -4.22
N ARG A 286 4.40 -11.08 -4.82
CA ARG A 286 3.32 -11.93 -5.37
C ARG A 286 2.32 -12.35 -4.28
N GLN A 287 2.80 -12.77 -3.11
CA GLN A 287 1.92 -13.14 -1.99
C GLN A 287 1.09 -11.94 -1.48
N ILE A 288 1.70 -10.76 -1.38
CA ILE A 288 1.00 -9.54 -0.96
C ILE A 288 -0.04 -9.12 -2.02
N LYS A 289 0.29 -9.24 -3.31
CA LYS A 289 -0.63 -9.02 -4.44
C LYS A 289 -1.81 -9.98 -4.42
N ASP A 290 -1.57 -11.26 -4.14
CA ASP A 290 -2.63 -12.26 -3.94
C ASP A 290 -3.50 -11.90 -2.73
N GLY A 291 -2.93 -11.30 -1.67
CA GLY A 291 -3.68 -10.71 -0.56
C GLY A 291 -4.59 -9.55 -0.96
N TYR A 292 -4.13 -8.63 -1.82
CA TYR A 292 -4.97 -7.55 -2.38
C TYR A 292 -6.14 -8.12 -3.18
N ARG A 293 -5.88 -9.10 -4.06
CA ARG A 293 -6.93 -9.77 -4.84
C ARG A 293 -7.97 -10.44 -3.96
N ALA A 294 -7.54 -11.15 -2.92
CA ALA A 294 -8.44 -11.78 -1.95
C ALA A 294 -9.27 -10.74 -1.20
N LEU A 295 -8.67 -9.61 -0.79
CA LEU A 295 -9.41 -8.51 -0.16
C LEU A 295 -10.41 -7.84 -1.12
N ASN A 296 -10.08 -7.72 -2.40
CA ASN A 296 -11.00 -7.20 -3.42
C ASN A 296 -12.22 -8.11 -3.61
N LYS A 297 -12.05 -9.44 -3.59
CA LYS A 297 -13.18 -10.39 -3.60
C LYS A 297 -14.13 -10.19 -2.42
N ILE A 298 -13.60 -9.85 -1.24
CA ILE A 298 -14.42 -9.52 -0.06
C ILE A 298 -15.23 -8.24 -0.33
N ALA A 299 -14.60 -7.19 -0.87
CA ALA A 299 -15.28 -5.94 -1.22
C ALA A 299 -16.40 -6.13 -2.25
N GLU A 300 -16.17 -6.95 -3.27
CA GLU A 300 -17.17 -7.34 -4.26
C GLU A 300 -18.33 -8.12 -3.62
N ALA A 301 -18.03 -9.08 -2.73
CA ALA A 301 -19.04 -9.87 -2.03
C ALA A 301 -19.94 -8.99 -1.14
N LEU A 302 -19.38 -7.98 -0.46
CA LEU A 302 -20.15 -7.01 0.35
C LEU A 302 -21.04 -6.08 -0.47
N SER A 303 -20.70 -5.87 -1.75
CA SER A 303 -21.48 -5.03 -2.66
C SER A 303 -22.63 -5.79 -3.33
N SER A 304 -22.64 -7.13 -3.25
CA SER A 304 -23.66 -7.99 -3.85
C SER A 304 -24.79 -8.32 -2.87
N GLU A 305 -26.04 -8.43 -3.35
CA GLU A 305 -27.20 -8.81 -2.53
C GLU A 305 -27.16 -10.29 -2.06
N ALA A 306 -26.27 -11.13 -2.62
CA ALA A 306 -26.17 -12.58 -2.37
C ALA A 306 -25.04 -12.96 -1.38
N ALA A 307 -24.82 -12.12 -0.35
CA ALA A 307 -23.54 -11.99 0.36
C ALA A 307 -23.13 -13.14 1.30
N GLY A 308 -24.03 -14.02 1.76
CA GLY A 308 -23.75 -14.87 2.93
C GLY A 308 -22.55 -15.82 2.78
N HIS A 309 -22.67 -16.86 1.95
CA HIS A 309 -21.64 -17.91 1.84
C HIS A 309 -20.40 -17.45 1.05
N ASN A 310 -20.59 -16.57 0.07
CA ASN A 310 -19.48 -16.05 -0.74
C ASN A 310 -18.53 -15.16 0.08
N LEU A 311 -19.07 -14.39 1.04
CA LEU A 311 -18.26 -13.54 1.91
C LEU A 311 -17.36 -14.35 2.84
N VAL A 312 -17.89 -15.42 3.44
CA VAL A 312 -17.14 -16.29 4.36
C VAL A 312 -15.94 -16.92 3.63
N ASN A 313 -16.18 -17.52 2.47
CA ASN A 313 -15.13 -18.12 1.66
C ASN A 313 -14.06 -17.08 1.24
N ALA A 314 -14.47 -15.87 0.87
CA ALA A 314 -13.55 -14.79 0.51
C ALA A 314 -12.69 -14.33 1.72
N CYS A 315 -13.29 -14.27 2.92
CA CYS A 315 -12.56 -13.99 4.16
C CYS A 315 -11.54 -15.09 4.50
N GLU A 316 -11.94 -16.36 4.35
CA GLU A 316 -11.05 -17.50 4.57
C GLU A 316 -9.89 -17.50 3.57
N GLU A 317 -10.15 -17.24 2.29
CA GLU A 317 -9.12 -17.07 1.26
C GLU A 317 -8.13 -15.97 1.67
N PHE A 318 -8.61 -14.80 2.08
CA PHE A 318 -7.74 -13.71 2.52
C PHE A 318 -6.85 -14.10 3.70
N TYR A 319 -7.39 -14.77 4.71
CA TYR A 319 -6.61 -15.21 5.87
C TYR A 319 -5.66 -16.37 5.59
N MET A 320 -5.95 -17.19 4.56
CA MET A 320 -5.00 -18.18 4.05
C MET A 320 -3.84 -17.51 3.32
N LYS A 321 -4.11 -16.48 2.51
CA LYS A 321 -3.07 -15.73 1.79
C LYS A 321 -2.23 -14.82 2.69
N ILE A 322 -2.83 -14.21 3.71
CA ILE A 322 -2.15 -13.30 4.63
C ILE A 322 -2.31 -13.84 6.05
N PRO A 323 -1.25 -14.43 6.64
CA PRO A 323 -1.33 -15.06 7.96
C PRO A 323 -1.71 -14.08 9.06
N HIS A 324 -2.71 -14.44 9.86
CA HIS A 324 -3.15 -13.66 11.00
C HIS A 324 -3.16 -14.45 12.29
N ASN A 325 -2.70 -13.84 13.38
CA ASN A 325 -2.79 -14.37 14.72
C ASN A 325 -4.02 -13.79 15.45
N PHE A 326 -5.08 -14.59 15.58
CA PHE A 326 -6.29 -14.24 16.33
C PHE A 326 -6.32 -14.85 17.74
N GLY A 327 -5.21 -15.42 18.22
CA GLY A 327 -5.19 -16.22 19.43
C GLY A 327 -6.23 -17.35 19.37
N LYS A 328 -6.95 -17.62 20.45
CA LYS A 328 -7.97 -18.69 20.52
C LYS A 328 -9.31 -18.34 19.84
N LYS A 329 -9.52 -17.09 19.44
CA LYS A 329 -10.77 -16.63 18.83
C LYS A 329 -10.88 -17.11 17.39
N SER A 330 -12.12 -17.32 16.93
CA SER A 330 -12.36 -17.61 15.51
C SER A 330 -11.93 -16.42 14.65
N PRO A 331 -11.34 -16.66 13.47
CA PRO A 331 -11.05 -15.60 12.51
C PRO A 331 -12.32 -14.77 12.23
N PRO A 332 -12.26 -13.44 12.39
CA PRO A 332 -13.44 -12.58 12.27
C PRO A 332 -13.83 -12.40 10.80
N ILE A 333 -15.13 -12.34 10.52
CA ILE A 333 -15.62 -12.01 9.17
C ILE A 333 -15.40 -10.52 8.90
N ILE A 334 -14.81 -10.21 7.74
CA ILE A 334 -14.60 -8.83 7.24
C ILE A 334 -15.92 -8.41 6.59
N GLN A 335 -16.70 -7.57 7.27
CA GLN A 335 -18.10 -7.32 6.91
C GLN A 335 -18.45 -5.84 6.72
N SER A 336 -17.46 -4.95 6.84
CA SER A 336 -17.66 -3.51 6.72
C SER A 336 -16.55 -2.86 5.89
N LYS A 337 -16.83 -1.65 5.37
CA LYS A 337 -15.82 -0.83 4.69
C LYS A 337 -14.64 -0.50 5.61
N GLU A 338 -14.91 -0.25 6.90
CA GLU A 338 -13.88 0.00 7.91
C GLU A 338 -12.95 -1.21 8.11
N ASP A 339 -13.49 -2.43 8.09
CA ASP A 339 -12.66 -3.64 8.17
C ASP A 339 -11.77 -3.79 6.94
N ILE A 340 -12.29 -3.49 5.74
CA ILE A 340 -11.52 -3.47 4.49
C ILE A 340 -10.40 -2.44 4.56
N GLU A 341 -10.70 -1.21 4.99
CA GLU A 341 -9.71 -0.14 5.17
C GLU A 341 -8.56 -0.60 6.09
N LYS A 342 -8.88 -1.21 7.24
CA LYS A 342 -7.86 -1.74 8.17
C LYS A 342 -6.98 -2.80 7.53
N LYS A 343 -7.55 -3.71 6.73
CA LYS A 343 -6.78 -4.75 6.02
C LYS A 343 -5.98 -4.20 4.85
N LEU A 344 -6.50 -3.19 4.16
CA LEU A 344 -5.78 -2.47 3.11
C LEU A 344 -4.55 -1.76 3.68
N GLU A 345 -4.69 -1.08 4.82
CA GLU A 345 -3.57 -0.44 5.52
C GLU A 345 -2.50 -1.45 5.96
N MET A 346 -2.90 -2.63 6.39
CA MET A 346 -1.98 -3.71 6.73
C MET A 346 -1.19 -4.20 5.49
N LEU A 347 -1.85 -4.40 4.34
CA LEU A 347 -1.16 -4.80 3.10
C LEU A 347 -0.18 -3.72 2.61
N LYS A 348 -0.54 -2.44 2.75
CA LYS A 348 0.38 -1.31 2.47
C LYS A 348 1.60 -1.35 3.40
N ALA A 349 1.38 -1.56 4.69
CA ALA A 349 2.47 -1.69 5.67
C ALA A 349 3.39 -2.87 5.34
N LEU A 350 2.85 -4.05 5.01
CA LEU A 350 3.64 -5.22 4.60
C LEU A 350 4.51 -4.93 3.37
N THR A 351 3.96 -4.23 2.37
CA THR A 351 4.68 -3.83 1.16
C THR A 351 5.88 -2.95 1.51
N ASN A 352 5.66 -1.90 2.34
CA ASN A 352 6.72 -0.97 2.71
C ASN A 352 7.75 -1.58 3.66
N ILE A 353 7.34 -2.45 4.59
CA ILE A 353 8.25 -3.22 5.44
C ILE A 353 9.12 -4.13 4.58
N ARG A 354 8.57 -4.81 3.55
CA ARG A 354 9.40 -5.60 2.62
C ARG A 354 10.44 -4.74 1.93
N ILE A 355 10.07 -3.57 1.43
CA ILE A 355 11.00 -2.63 0.81
C ILE A 355 12.10 -2.24 1.81
N ALA A 356 11.73 -1.88 3.04
CA ALA A 356 12.68 -1.51 4.08
C ALA A 356 13.65 -2.65 4.42
N MET A 357 13.13 -3.86 4.65
CA MET A 357 13.94 -5.03 4.98
C MET A 357 14.88 -5.43 3.83
N LYS A 358 14.41 -5.35 2.57
CA LYS A 358 15.27 -5.61 1.40
C LYS A 358 16.44 -4.64 1.32
N VAL A 359 16.24 -3.37 1.69
CA VAL A 359 17.32 -2.38 1.70
C VAL A 359 18.26 -2.58 2.90
N LEU A 360 17.71 -2.84 4.09
CA LEU A 360 18.49 -3.00 5.32
C LEU A 360 19.35 -4.27 5.35
N ASN A 361 18.95 -5.32 4.62
CA ASN A 361 19.63 -6.62 4.64
C ASN A 361 20.59 -6.83 3.45
N ARG A 362 20.92 -5.79 2.67
CA ARG A 362 21.81 -5.88 1.50
C ARG A 362 23.25 -5.49 1.86
N GLY A 363 24.21 -6.34 1.45
CA GLY A 363 25.67 -6.10 1.42
C GLY A 363 26.38 -6.05 2.79
N VAL A 364 27.70 -6.26 2.79
CA VAL A 364 28.49 -6.62 3.99
C VAL A 364 29.37 -5.48 4.54
N HIS A 365 29.61 -4.42 3.75
CA HIS A 365 30.68 -3.44 4.02
C HIS A 365 30.24 -2.02 4.40
N GLU A 366 28.94 -1.72 4.45
CA GLU A 366 28.45 -0.39 4.84
C GLU A 366 27.31 -0.51 5.86
N HIS A 367 27.15 0.51 6.69
CA HIS A 367 26.12 0.53 7.72
C HIS A 367 24.71 0.50 7.11
N PRO A 368 23.78 -0.38 7.57
CA PRO A 368 22.44 -0.53 6.98
C PRO A 368 21.62 0.76 6.88
N LEU A 369 21.77 1.67 7.87
CA LEU A 369 21.07 2.96 7.82
C LEU A 369 21.61 3.88 6.73
N HIS A 370 22.92 3.83 6.46
CA HIS A 370 23.53 4.61 5.37
C HIS A 370 22.99 4.13 4.03
N LYS A 371 23.00 2.81 3.79
CA LYS A 371 22.37 2.21 2.59
C LYS A 371 20.90 2.56 2.46
N CYS A 372 20.18 2.58 3.59
CA CYS A 372 18.79 2.98 3.61
C CYS A 372 18.62 4.40 3.05
N TYR A 373 19.40 5.34 3.58
CA TYR A 373 19.41 6.74 3.17
C TYR A 373 19.86 6.95 1.73
N ASP A 374 20.92 6.27 1.29
CA ASP A 374 21.42 6.36 -0.09
C ASP A 374 20.35 5.91 -1.09
N SER A 375 19.59 4.88 -0.71
CA SER A 375 18.53 4.35 -1.54
C SER A 375 17.32 5.27 -1.69
N PHE A 376 17.22 6.36 -0.89
CA PHE A 376 16.14 7.33 -1.02
C PHE A 376 16.26 8.14 -2.30
N LYS A 377 15.10 8.46 -2.88
CA LYS A 377 14.99 9.41 -4.01
C LYS A 377 15.30 10.84 -3.60
N TYR A 378 15.35 11.12 -2.30
CA TYR A 378 15.51 12.45 -1.74
C TYR A 378 16.72 12.49 -0.81
N SER A 379 17.52 13.56 -0.89
CA SER A 379 18.40 13.97 0.20
C SER A 379 17.59 14.78 1.21
N LEU A 380 17.90 14.58 2.48
CA LEU A 380 17.23 15.26 3.60
C LEU A 380 18.18 16.26 4.23
N GLU A 381 17.65 17.42 4.59
CA GLU A 381 18.39 18.47 5.29
C GLU A 381 17.55 18.99 6.46
N LEU A 382 18.15 19.14 7.64
CA LEU A 382 17.46 19.64 8.82
C LEU A 382 17.21 21.15 8.68
N LEU A 383 15.96 21.56 8.80
CA LEU A 383 15.59 22.98 8.86
C LEU A 383 15.94 23.55 10.23
N ASP A 384 16.61 24.70 10.26
CA ASP A 384 16.97 25.38 11.52
C ASP A 384 15.68 25.87 12.23
N PRO A 385 15.44 25.49 13.50
CA PRO A 385 14.29 25.97 14.28
C PRO A 385 14.18 27.50 14.42
N PHE A 386 15.27 28.25 14.18
CA PHE A 386 15.28 29.71 14.25
C PHE A 386 14.93 30.40 12.93
N GLU A 387 14.78 29.65 11.84
CA GLU A 387 14.34 30.21 10.55
C GLU A 387 12.86 30.59 10.57
N GLU A 388 12.52 31.64 9.81
CA GLU A 388 11.14 32.11 9.66
C GLU A 388 10.24 30.99 9.13
N GLU A 389 10.77 30.19 8.21
CA GLU A 389 10.06 29.06 7.61
C GLU A 389 9.59 28.04 8.66
N PHE A 390 10.44 27.67 9.62
CA PHE A 390 10.06 26.77 10.71
C PHE A 390 8.90 27.34 11.53
N SER A 391 8.94 28.64 11.82
CA SER A 391 7.89 29.33 12.57
C SER A 391 6.56 29.35 11.81
N VAL A 392 6.60 29.55 10.49
CA VAL A 392 5.42 29.47 9.61
C VAL A 392 4.83 28.06 9.65
N LEU A 393 5.64 27.03 9.43
CA LEU A 393 5.20 25.64 9.45
C LEU A 393 4.59 25.24 10.80
N LYS A 394 5.21 25.67 11.91
CA LYS A 394 4.68 25.46 13.26
C LYS A 394 3.33 26.15 13.45
N ASN A 395 3.18 27.38 13.01
CA ASN A 395 1.91 28.09 13.07
C ASN A 395 0.85 27.39 12.21
N CYS A 396 1.17 27.02 10.96
CA CYS A 396 0.29 26.30 10.07
C CYS A 396 -0.20 24.98 10.69
N LEU A 397 0.70 24.19 11.28
CA LEU A 397 0.36 22.94 11.97
C LEU A 397 -0.70 23.17 13.06
N LEU A 398 -0.52 24.21 13.87
CA LEU A 398 -1.39 24.52 15.01
C LEU A 398 -2.73 25.14 14.57
N GLN A 399 -2.72 26.08 13.62
CA GLN A 399 -3.93 26.75 13.14
C GLN A 399 -4.85 25.81 12.36
N THR A 400 -4.28 24.80 11.69
CA THR A 400 -5.03 23.80 10.92
C THR A 400 -5.35 22.54 11.72
N HIS A 401 -5.25 22.59 13.06
CA HIS A 401 -5.70 21.49 13.91
C HIS A 401 -7.24 21.49 14.02
N GLY A 402 -7.88 20.55 13.33
CA GLY A 402 -9.33 20.39 13.32
C GLY A 402 -9.98 20.26 14.71
N PRO A 403 -11.09 20.98 15.00
CA PRO A 403 -11.70 21.03 16.33
C PRO A 403 -12.32 19.69 16.78
N THR A 404 -12.67 18.80 15.84
CA THR A 404 -13.17 17.45 16.17
C THR A 404 -12.07 16.48 16.60
N HIS A 405 -10.79 16.83 16.42
CA HIS A 405 -9.61 16.03 16.80
C HIS A 405 -9.00 16.51 18.11
N SER A 406 -9.83 16.81 19.10
CA SER A 406 -9.44 17.37 20.40
C SER A 406 -8.88 16.34 21.39
N ASN A 407 -8.67 15.10 20.96
CA ASN A 407 -8.17 13.99 21.78
C ASN A 407 -6.64 13.93 21.86
N TYR A 408 -5.91 14.77 21.12
CA TYR A 408 -4.46 14.90 21.21
C TYR A 408 -3.99 16.32 20.87
N LYS A 409 -2.73 16.60 21.19
CA LYS A 409 -1.98 17.76 20.70
C LYS A 409 -0.78 17.31 19.89
N MET A 410 -0.30 18.19 19.01
CA MET A 410 0.89 17.97 18.19
C MET A 410 1.94 19.03 18.53
N ASP A 411 3.21 18.63 18.55
CA ASP A 411 4.35 19.54 18.57
C ASP A 411 5.44 19.03 17.63
N ILE A 412 6.19 19.95 17.03
CA ILE A 412 7.24 19.65 16.05
C ILE A 412 8.53 19.30 16.80
N ILE A 413 9.09 18.15 16.51
CA ILE A 413 10.43 17.73 16.96
C ILE A 413 11.48 18.25 15.98
N ALA A 414 11.29 17.99 14.69
CA ALA A 414 12.22 18.36 13.62
C ALA A 414 11.48 18.50 12.30
N VAL A 415 12.00 19.35 11.42
CA VAL A 415 11.51 19.53 10.05
C VAL A 415 12.66 19.23 9.11
N TYR A 416 12.43 18.38 8.12
CA TYR A 416 13.41 18.04 7.11
C TYR A 416 12.97 18.52 5.74
N SER A 417 13.84 19.29 5.10
CA SER A 417 13.79 19.65 3.70
C SER A 417 14.06 18.42 2.84
N CYS A 418 13.21 18.15 1.85
CA CYS A 418 13.36 17.01 0.94
C CYS A 418 13.77 17.49 -0.45
N HIS A 419 14.99 17.13 -0.86
CA HIS A 419 15.57 17.54 -2.13
C HIS A 419 15.68 16.31 -3.07
N PRO A 420 15.04 16.29 -4.26
CA PRO A 420 15.17 15.18 -5.20
C PRO A 420 16.61 14.98 -5.65
N LYS A 421 17.09 13.73 -5.63
CA LYS A 421 18.40 13.36 -6.17
C LYS A 421 18.43 13.31 -7.71
N ALA A 422 17.26 13.24 -8.35
CA ALA A 422 17.10 13.14 -9.80
C ALA A 422 16.10 14.18 -10.32
N ASN A 423 16.16 14.46 -11.63
CA ASN A 423 15.23 15.37 -12.28
C ASN A 423 13.78 14.93 -12.11
N SER A 424 12.92 15.91 -11.87
CA SER A 424 11.52 15.65 -11.58
C SER A 424 10.67 15.47 -12.84
N SER A 425 9.69 14.59 -12.75
CA SER A 425 8.62 14.38 -13.72
C SER A 425 7.36 15.18 -13.41
N PHE A 426 7.43 16.20 -12.54
CA PHE A 426 6.28 16.96 -12.09
C PHE A 426 5.51 17.62 -13.23
N LYS A 427 4.19 17.46 -13.18
CA LYS A 427 3.23 18.05 -14.10
C LYS A 427 2.47 19.15 -13.38
N ASN A 428 2.78 20.39 -13.75
CA ASN A 428 2.11 21.56 -13.23
C ASN A 428 0.92 21.96 -14.12
N TYR A 429 -0.29 21.83 -13.59
CA TYR A 429 -1.56 22.24 -14.18
C TYR A 429 -2.11 23.56 -13.56
N GLY A 430 -1.34 24.21 -12.69
CA GLY A 430 -1.76 25.38 -11.91
C GLY A 430 -2.59 25.02 -10.66
N ASN A 431 -3.03 26.03 -9.92
CA ASN A 431 -3.70 25.86 -8.62
C ASN A 431 -2.88 24.96 -7.66
N ASN A 432 -1.60 25.30 -7.50
CA ASN A 432 -0.69 24.52 -6.68
C ASN A 432 -0.90 24.86 -5.22
N LEU A 433 -1.15 23.83 -4.41
CA LEU A 433 -1.29 23.96 -2.96
C LEU A 433 -0.25 23.11 -2.24
N LEU A 434 0.19 23.62 -1.09
CA LEU A 434 0.98 22.86 -0.12
C LEU A 434 0.04 22.16 0.86
N LEU A 435 -0.07 20.83 0.78
CA LEU A 435 -1.09 20.06 1.50
C LEU A 435 -0.49 18.93 2.33
N TRP A 436 -1.10 18.65 3.47
CA TRP A 436 -0.65 17.62 4.41
C TRP A 436 -0.99 16.20 3.92
N HIS A 437 -0.03 15.30 4.04
CA HIS A 437 -0.20 13.87 3.92
C HIS A 437 0.38 13.17 5.16
N GLY A 438 -0.36 12.21 5.71
CA GLY A 438 0.07 11.43 6.86
C GLY A 438 0.06 9.93 6.55
N SER A 439 1.00 9.21 7.12
CA SER A 439 1.11 7.76 6.96
C SER A 439 1.75 7.12 8.19
N ARG A 440 1.47 5.84 8.40
CA ARG A 440 2.10 5.04 9.47
C ARG A 440 3.62 5.05 9.32
N ILE A 441 4.31 4.98 10.45
CA ILE A 441 5.78 5.02 10.50
C ILE A 441 6.45 3.95 9.62
N THR A 442 5.81 2.78 9.49
CA THR A 442 6.25 1.64 8.67
C THR A 442 6.29 1.94 7.16
N ASN A 443 5.61 2.99 6.71
CA ASN A 443 5.48 3.31 5.28
C ASN A 443 6.58 4.25 4.77
N TRP A 444 7.29 4.95 5.67
CA TRP A 444 8.14 6.08 5.28
C TRP A 444 9.40 5.70 4.51
N VAL A 445 10.01 4.55 4.82
CA VAL A 445 11.13 4.03 4.01
C VAL A 445 10.68 3.83 2.56
N GLY A 446 9.49 3.30 2.34
CA GLY A 446 8.94 3.12 1.00
C GLY A 446 8.57 4.44 0.30
N ILE A 447 8.02 5.41 1.06
CA ILE A 447 7.68 6.75 0.56
C ILE A 447 8.94 7.52 0.16
N LEU A 448 9.99 7.53 1.00
CA LEU A 448 11.25 8.23 0.71
C LEU A 448 12.06 7.54 -0.40
N LYS A 449 11.99 6.21 -0.49
CA LYS A 449 12.62 5.43 -1.57
C LYS A 449 11.92 5.59 -2.91
N ASN A 450 10.59 5.55 -2.94
CA ASN A 450 9.87 5.43 -4.22
C ASN A 450 8.97 6.62 -4.57
N GLY A 451 8.74 7.55 -3.65
CA GLY A 451 7.69 8.54 -3.73
C GLY A 451 6.33 7.98 -3.28
N LEU A 452 5.31 8.85 -3.25
CA LEU A 452 3.93 8.45 -3.04
C LEU A 452 3.43 7.60 -4.21
N LYS A 453 2.66 6.55 -3.92
CA LYS A 453 2.10 5.65 -4.93
C LYS A 453 0.60 5.55 -4.79
N ILE A 454 -0.08 5.49 -5.93
CA ILE A 454 -1.50 5.13 -5.99
C ILE A 454 -1.62 3.63 -5.70
N ALA A 455 -2.70 3.24 -5.02
CA ALA A 455 -2.98 1.85 -4.72
C ALA A 455 -3.01 1.01 -6.01
N PRO A 456 -2.50 -0.24 -5.98
CA PRO A 456 -2.44 -1.08 -7.17
C PRO A 456 -3.84 -1.44 -7.69
N THR A 457 -3.93 -1.89 -8.94
CA THR A 457 -5.19 -2.27 -9.59
C THR A 457 -5.89 -3.40 -8.86
N GLU A 458 -5.14 -4.31 -8.23
CA GLU A 458 -5.66 -5.44 -7.45
C GLU A 458 -6.28 -5.06 -6.11
N ALA A 459 -5.95 -3.88 -5.56
CA ALA A 459 -6.53 -3.43 -4.30
C ALA A 459 -8.04 -3.11 -4.46
N PRO A 460 -8.89 -3.30 -3.45
CA PRO A 460 -10.25 -2.77 -3.52
C PRO A 460 -10.25 -1.23 -3.63
N SER A 461 -11.20 -0.69 -4.39
CA SER A 461 -11.50 0.76 -4.37
C SER A 461 -12.26 1.16 -3.10
N THR A 462 -13.03 0.23 -2.53
CA THR A 462 -13.77 0.39 -1.28
C THR A 462 -12.85 0.81 -0.14
N GLY A 463 -13.26 1.86 0.57
CA GLY A 463 -12.47 2.49 1.63
C GLY A 463 -11.71 3.75 1.22
N ASN A 464 -11.81 4.16 -0.05
CA ASN A 464 -11.35 5.47 -0.51
C ASN A 464 -12.56 6.30 -0.96
N ALA A 465 -12.81 7.43 -0.31
CA ALA A 465 -14.03 8.24 -0.52
C ALA A 465 -14.22 8.72 -1.96
N PHE A 466 -13.14 8.79 -2.74
CA PHE A 466 -13.10 9.30 -4.12
C PHE A 466 -12.34 8.34 -5.05
N GLY A 467 -12.27 7.05 -4.70
CA GLY A 467 -11.52 6.06 -5.45
C GLY A 467 -10.01 6.09 -5.23
N LYS A 468 -9.25 5.31 -6.01
CA LYS A 468 -7.80 5.14 -5.86
C LYS A 468 -7.04 6.36 -6.39
N GLY A 469 -6.60 7.22 -5.49
CA GLY A 469 -5.73 8.35 -5.78
C GLY A 469 -4.77 8.63 -4.63
N LEU A 470 -4.00 9.72 -4.76
CA LEU A 470 -3.21 10.28 -3.67
C LEU A 470 -4.06 11.30 -2.91
N TYR A 471 -4.21 11.08 -1.60
CA TYR A 471 -5.06 11.87 -0.72
C TYR A 471 -4.25 12.87 0.09
N PHE A 472 -4.73 14.11 0.11
CA PHE A 472 -4.15 15.22 0.87
C PHE A 472 -5.23 16.01 1.62
N ALA A 473 -4.81 16.73 2.66
CA ALA A 473 -5.67 17.59 3.45
C ALA A 473 -5.03 18.95 3.70
N ASP A 474 -5.86 19.98 3.81
CA ASP A 474 -5.51 21.30 4.33
C ASP A 474 -5.57 21.38 5.87
N ILE A 475 -6.07 20.31 6.52
CA ILE A 475 -6.17 20.17 7.98
C ILE A 475 -5.07 19.23 8.49
N SER A 476 -4.10 19.75 9.25
CA SER A 476 -2.96 18.98 9.76
C SER A 476 -3.39 17.75 10.57
N SER A 477 -4.35 17.91 11.49
CA SER A 477 -4.81 16.83 12.36
C SER A 477 -5.61 15.75 11.61
N LYS A 478 -6.17 16.07 10.45
CA LYS A 478 -6.80 15.05 9.58
C LYS A 478 -5.74 14.10 9.05
N SER A 479 -4.66 14.65 8.50
CA SER A 479 -3.52 13.84 8.03
C SER A 479 -2.81 13.14 9.19
N ALA A 480 -2.67 13.78 10.35
CA ALA A 480 -2.01 13.18 11.52
C ALA A 480 -2.71 11.93 12.06
N ASN A 481 -4.03 11.81 11.86
CA ASN A 481 -4.75 10.59 12.23
C ASN A 481 -4.28 9.35 11.44
N TYR A 482 -3.74 9.53 10.23
CA TYR A 482 -3.16 8.46 9.43
C TYR A 482 -1.75 8.05 9.89
N CYS A 483 -1.15 8.74 10.85
CA CYS A 483 0.08 8.31 11.52
C CYS A 483 -0.19 7.21 12.56
N PHE A 484 -1.45 7.07 13.03
CA PHE A 484 -1.87 6.14 14.09
C PHE A 484 -1.01 6.17 15.36
N PRO A 485 -0.82 7.36 15.98
CA PRO A 485 -0.03 7.48 17.20
C PRO A 485 -0.71 6.76 18.36
N THR A 486 0.10 6.21 19.25
CA THR A 486 -0.36 5.64 20.52
C THR A 486 0.35 6.33 21.68
N LYS A 487 -0.08 6.06 22.92
CA LYS A 487 0.62 6.58 24.10
C LYS A 487 2.05 6.04 24.25
N LYS A 488 2.30 4.83 23.73
CA LYS A 488 3.62 4.18 23.78
C LYS A 488 4.50 4.62 22.61
N ASN A 489 3.90 4.80 21.44
CA ASN A 489 4.54 5.25 20.21
C ASN A 489 3.85 6.53 19.76
N ASN A 490 4.25 7.65 20.38
CA ASN A 490 3.64 8.97 20.19
C ASN A 490 4.34 9.79 19.10
N GLU A 491 5.45 9.31 18.54
CA GLU A 491 6.10 9.97 17.42
C GLU A 491 5.46 9.58 16.09
N GLY A 492 5.22 10.58 15.24
CA GLY A 492 4.71 10.42 13.89
C GLY A 492 5.47 11.28 12.90
N LEU A 493 5.27 10.99 11.62
CA LEU A 493 5.77 11.80 10.52
C LEU A 493 4.57 12.34 9.72
N LEU A 494 4.65 13.62 9.34
CA LEU A 494 3.75 14.24 8.36
C LEU A 494 4.58 14.75 7.19
N LEU A 495 4.02 14.66 5.99
CA LEU A 495 4.58 15.20 4.77
C LEU A 495 3.75 16.41 4.37
N LEU A 496 4.40 17.50 4.01
CA LEU A 496 3.76 18.63 3.36
C LEU A 496 4.09 18.57 1.87
N CYS A 497 3.11 18.50 0.98
CA CYS A 497 3.32 18.30 -0.45
C CYS A 497 2.91 19.47 -1.32
N GLU A 498 3.74 19.87 -2.30
CA GLU A 498 3.25 20.64 -3.44
C GLU A 498 2.40 19.71 -4.33
N VAL A 499 1.14 20.06 -4.48
CA VAL A 499 0.15 19.32 -5.26
C VAL A 499 -0.42 20.23 -6.32
N SER A 500 -0.23 19.88 -7.59
CA SER A 500 -0.82 20.60 -8.72
C SER A 500 -2.24 20.13 -8.97
N LEU A 501 -3.21 20.89 -8.46
CA LEU A 501 -4.61 20.51 -8.46
C LEU A 501 -5.31 20.81 -9.80
N GLY A 502 -4.81 21.79 -10.55
CA GLY A 502 -5.42 22.26 -11.79
C GLY A 502 -6.90 22.60 -11.62
N ASN A 503 -7.70 22.23 -12.62
CA ASN A 503 -9.15 22.32 -12.54
C ASN A 503 -9.72 21.18 -11.68
N GLN A 504 -10.51 21.51 -10.66
CA GLN A 504 -10.96 20.55 -9.65
C GLN A 504 -12.43 20.17 -9.83
N LEU A 505 -12.72 18.87 -9.75
CA LEU A 505 -14.08 18.37 -9.64
C LEU A 505 -14.55 18.51 -8.18
N GLY A 506 -15.40 19.49 -7.91
CA GLY A 506 -15.97 19.73 -6.58
C GLY A 506 -17.08 18.73 -6.22
N LEU A 507 -16.94 18.04 -5.10
CA LEU A 507 -17.90 17.05 -4.62
C LEU A 507 -18.27 17.32 -3.15
N LEU A 508 -19.54 17.10 -2.81
CA LEU A 508 -20.05 17.22 -1.44
C LEU A 508 -20.08 15.86 -0.72
N GLU A 509 -20.15 14.77 -1.48
CA GLU A 509 -20.23 13.39 -1.00
C GLU A 509 -19.16 12.53 -1.69
N GLY A 510 -18.81 11.41 -1.06
CA GLY A 510 -17.87 10.46 -1.65
C GLY A 510 -18.43 9.78 -2.90
N ASP A 511 -17.59 9.66 -3.92
CA ASP A 511 -17.86 8.89 -5.13
C ASP A 511 -16.69 7.93 -5.40
N GLU A 512 -16.87 6.66 -4.99
CA GLU A 512 -15.85 5.62 -5.12
C GLU A 512 -15.57 5.23 -6.59
N THR A 513 -16.40 5.66 -7.55
CA THR A 513 -16.28 5.28 -8.98
C THR A 513 -15.23 6.07 -9.75
N LEU A 514 -14.73 7.19 -9.18
CA LEU A 514 -13.82 8.13 -9.84
C LEU A 514 -12.41 7.60 -10.12
N HIS A 515 -12.08 6.39 -9.66
CA HIS A 515 -10.78 5.77 -9.89
C HIS A 515 -10.55 5.26 -11.32
N TYR A 516 -11.59 5.16 -12.14
CA TYR A 516 -11.48 4.67 -13.52
C TYR A 516 -11.15 5.77 -14.53
N SER A 517 -11.66 6.99 -14.31
CA SER A 517 -11.38 8.15 -15.14
C SER A 517 -12.03 9.40 -14.53
N LEU A 518 -11.27 10.48 -14.39
CA LEU A 518 -11.85 11.80 -14.21
C LEU A 518 -12.39 12.30 -15.55
N PRO A 519 -13.46 13.12 -15.57
CA PRO A 519 -13.85 13.84 -16.77
C PRO A 519 -12.66 14.66 -17.28
N ALA A 520 -12.48 14.72 -18.60
CA ALA A 520 -11.25 15.20 -19.24
C ALA A 520 -10.90 16.67 -18.92
N GLU A 521 -11.90 17.45 -18.50
CA GLU A 521 -11.74 18.84 -18.09
C GLU A 521 -11.17 19.01 -16.68
N TYR A 522 -11.11 17.97 -15.86
CA TYR A 522 -10.60 18.03 -14.48
C TYR A 522 -9.27 17.31 -14.31
N ASN A 523 -8.44 17.84 -13.42
CA ASN A 523 -7.12 17.31 -13.06
C ASN A 523 -7.12 16.69 -11.65
N SER A 524 -8.07 17.06 -10.79
CA SER A 524 -8.16 16.57 -9.42
C SER A 524 -9.60 16.58 -8.90
N VAL A 525 -9.81 15.98 -7.73
CA VAL A 525 -11.08 16.05 -6.99
C VAL A 525 -10.90 16.91 -5.74
N PHE A 526 -11.92 17.72 -5.45
CA PHE A 526 -12.04 18.49 -4.22
C PHE A 526 -13.29 18.05 -3.46
N GLY A 527 -13.09 17.27 -2.40
CA GLY A 527 -14.15 16.95 -1.44
C GLY A 527 -14.34 18.12 -0.49
N LYS A 528 -15.46 18.83 -0.60
CA LYS A 528 -15.74 20.02 0.24
C LYS A 528 -16.18 19.59 1.64
N GLY A 529 -15.45 20.06 2.64
CA GLY A 529 -15.75 19.87 4.06
C GLY A 529 -16.40 21.07 4.72
N LYS A 530 -16.99 20.82 5.90
CA LYS A 530 -17.57 21.84 6.77
C LYS A 530 -16.54 22.82 7.31
N PHE A 531 -15.36 22.35 7.68
CA PHE A 531 -14.27 23.18 8.20
C PHE A 531 -13.16 23.30 7.16
N ALA A 532 -12.74 24.53 6.89
CA ALA A 532 -11.64 24.85 5.97
C ALA A 532 -10.83 26.04 6.50
N PRO A 533 -9.53 26.17 6.15
CA PRO A 533 -8.74 27.34 6.49
C PRO A 533 -9.26 28.61 5.77
N ARG A 534 -9.34 29.73 6.50
CA ARG A 534 -9.86 31.01 5.96
C ARG A 534 -9.01 31.61 4.84
N ASN A 535 -7.69 31.48 4.96
CA ASN A 535 -6.72 32.13 4.08
C ASN A 535 -5.76 31.08 3.51
N PHE A 536 -5.45 31.24 2.23
CA PHE A 536 -4.47 30.45 1.46
C PHE A 536 -3.25 31.32 1.09
N ASP A 537 -2.99 32.39 1.84
CA ASP A 537 -2.04 33.44 1.45
C ASP A 537 -0.68 33.38 2.17
N TYR A 538 -0.40 32.29 2.91
CA TYR A 538 0.93 32.07 3.44
C TYR A 538 1.78 31.41 2.34
N GLY A 539 2.18 32.21 1.36
CA GLY A 539 3.19 31.88 0.37
C GLY A 539 4.59 32.17 0.92
N ILE A 540 4.93 31.56 2.05
CA ILE A 540 6.29 31.61 2.61
C ILE A 540 6.89 30.22 2.44
N LEU A 541 6.84 29.75 1.21
CA LEU A 541 7.66 28.67 0.68
C LEU A 541 7.88 29.10 -0.78
N SER A 542 9.09 29.48 -1.20
CA SER A 542 9.49 30.15 -2.46
C SER A 542 9.06 29.51 -3.80
N SER A 543 8.10 28.59 -3.78
CA SER A 543 7.24 28.18 -4.89
C SER A 543 6.04 29.14 -5.09
N GLU A 544 5.42 29.09 -6.27
CA GLU A 544 4.12 29.74 -6.52
C GLU A 544 2.96 29.05 -5.76
N ALA A 545 3.24 28.00 -5.00
CA ALA A 545 2.24 27.20 -4.31
C ALA A 545 1.74 27.90 -3.04
N LYS A 546 0.43 27.77 -2.80
CA LYS A 546 -0.23 28.39 -1.66
C LYS A 546 -0.35 27.42 -0.50
N MET A 547 0.01 27.85 0.71
CA MET A 547 -0.20 27.05 1.92
C MET A 547 -1.45 27.52 2.68
N PRO A 548 -2.42 26.62 2.94
CA PRO A 548 -3.58 26.95 3.75
C PRO A 548 -3.21 26.93 5.24
N CYS A 549 -2.95 28.12 5.82
CA CYS A 549 -2.58 28.25 7.25
C CYS A 549 -3.48 29.21 8.04
N GLY A 550 -4.60 29.62 7.45
CA GLY A 550 -5.57 30.47 8.15
C GLY A 550 -6.30 29.75 9.28
N PRO A 551 -6.89 30.50 10.23
CA PRO A 551 -7.80 29.90 11.21
C PRO A 551 -8.95 29.21 10.50
N LEU A 552 -9.43 28.12 11.10
CA LEU A 552 -10.53 27.35 10.53
C LEU A 552 -11.84 28.14 10.58
N ILE A 553 -12.51 28.21 9.45
CA ILE A 553 -13.88 28.71 9.32
C ILE A 553 -14.83 27.53 9.15
N GLU A 554 -16.01 27.65 9.74
CA GLU A 554 -17.10 26.68 9.59
C GLU A 554 -18.06 27.19 8.53
N ASP A 555 -18.27 26.41 7.47
CA ASP A 555 -19.33 26.65 6.51
C ASP A 555 -20.65 26.16 7.10
N SER A 556 -21.55 27.11 7.38
CA SER A 556 -22.87 26.88 7.98
C SER A 556 -23.98 26.75 6.95
N THR A 557 -23.67 26.66 5.64
CA THR A 557 -24.68 26.67 4.57
C THR A 557 -25.40 25.33 4.32
N GLY A 558 -25.03 24.25 5.03
CA GLY A 558 -25.93 23.14 5.35
C GLY A 558 -26.07 22.06 4.27
N ALA A 559 -25.11 21.96 3.35
CA ALA A 559 -25.09 20.93 2.31
C ALA A 559 -23.83 20.05 2.37
N GLU A 560 -22.90 20.33 3.29
CA GLU A 560 -21.66 19.60 3.43
C GLU A 560 -21.91 18.26 4.10
N ILE A 561 -21.63 17.17 3.38
CA ILE A 561 -21.41 15.91 4.06
C ILE A 561 -20.10 16.04 4.81
N LEU A 562 -18.91 16.08 4.19
CA LEU A 562 -17.58 15.95 4.85
C LEU A 562 -17.27 16.93 6.01
N VAL A 563 -16.45 16.51 7.00
CA VAL A 563 -16.09 17.39 8.14
C VAL A 563 -15.02 18.38 7.71
N TYR A 564 -14.07 17.91 6.92
CA TYR A 564 -12.87 18.62 6.49
C TYR A 564 -12.64 18.34 5.01
N ASN A 565 -11.98 19.26 4.32
CA ASN A 565 -11.67 19.10 2.91
C ASN A 565 -10.81 17.86 2.61
N GLU A 566 -10.89 17.38 1.37
CA GLU A 566 -9.99 16.38 0.79
C GLU A 566 -9.60 16.79 -0.62
N TYR A 567 -8.33 16.62 -0.93
CA TYR A 567 -7.78 16.86 -2.25
C TYR A 567 -7.22 15.55 -2.77
N VAL A 568 -7.68 15.13 -3.95
CA VAL A 568 -7.29 13.85 -4.53
C VAL A 568 -6.77 14.04 -5.95
N VAL A 569 -5.58 13.54 -6.21
CA VAL A 569 -4.97 13.48 -7.54
C VAL A 569 -4.76 12.04 -7.97
N TYR A 570 -4.83 11.80 -9.29
CA TYR A 570 -4.85 10.46 -9.87
C TYR A 570 -3.63 10.19 -10.79
N ASP A 571 -2.73 11.17 -10.87
CA ASP A 571 -1.39 11.01 -11.45
C ASP A 571 -0.35 11.34 -10.37
N VAL A 572 0.58 10.40 -10.14
CA VAL A 572 1.68 10.60 -9.18
C VAL A 572 2.57 11.78 -9.56
N ASN A 573 2.59 12.16 -10.84
CA ASN A 573 3.37 13.30 -11.33
C ASN A 573 2.72 14.65 -11.01
N GLN A 574 1.49 14.70 -10.50
CA GLN A 574 0.89 15.96 -9.99
C GLN A 574 1.36 16.29 -8.56
N VAL A 575 2.24 15.47 -8.00
CA VAL A 575 2.80 15.64 -6.67
C VAL A 575 4.30 15.60 -6.78
N GLU A 576 4.97 16.60 -6.22
CA GLU A 576 6.42 16.68 -6.31
C GLU A 576 7.03 16.96 -4.95
N MET A 577 7.96 16.10 -4.53
CA MET A 577 8.81 16.33 -3.36
C MET A 577 10.06 17.12 -3.76
N LYS A 578 9.90 18.34 -4.29
CA LYS A 578 11.01 19.14 -4.84
C LYS A 578 11.62 20.15 -3.86
N ASP A 579 12.89 20.45 -4.15
CA ASP A 579 13.46 21.79 -4.30
C ASP A 579 14.39 21.80 -5.53
N GLN A 580 14.47 22.91 -6.26
CA GLN A 580 15.63 23.23 -7.11
C GLN A 580 15.90 24.75 -7.20
N THR A 581 14.96 25.63 -6.84
CA THR A 581 15.18 27.08 -6.59
C THR A 581 13.94 27.71 -5.91
N ALA A 582 13.16 26.93 -5.15
CA ALA A 582 11.84 27.35 -4.69
C ALA A 582 11.25 26.31 -3.69
N GLU A 583 11.10 26.70 -2.42
CA GLU A 583 10.68 25.90 -1.26
C GLU A 583 9.26 25.29 -1.42
N ALA A 584 8.84 24.15 -0.86
CA ALA A 584 9.44 22.84 -0.65
C ALA A 584 8.42 21.82 -0.10
N ILE A 585 8.69 20.52 -0.28
CA ILE A 585 8.11 19.45 0.54
C ILE A 585 8.91 19.26 1.83
N ARG A 586 8.20 19.14 2.96
CA ARG A 586 8.78 18.99 4.29
C ARG A 586 8.29 17.72 4.97
N VAL A 587 9.21 16.94 5.54
CA VAL A 587 8.88 15.87 6.48
C VAL A 587 8.99 16.42 7.90
N GLY A 588 7.86 16.57 8.57
CA GLY A 588 7.81 16.93 9.98
C GLY A 588 7.84 15.68 10.86
N ARG A 589 8.87 15.54 11.69
CA ARG A 589 8.85 14.62 12.84
C ARG A 589 8.19 15.33 14.00
N LEU A 590 7.17 14.70 14.57
CA LEU A 590 6.31 15.34 15.55
C LEU A 590 5.92 14.39 16.66
N THR A 591 5.68 14.96 17.83
CA THR A 591 5.12 14.23 18.97
C THR A 591 3.62 14.48 19.01
N ILE A 592 2.83 13.40 18.98
CA ILE A 592 1.38 13.41 19.12
C ILE A 592 1.02 12.88 20.50
N VAL A 593 0.64 13.75 21.42
CA VAL A 593 0.35 13.38 22.81
C VAL A 593 -1.15 13.14 22.99
N PRO A 594 -1.63 11.90 23.16
CA PRO A 594 -3.05 11.61 23.38
C PRO A 594 -3.46 11.95 24.82
N PHE A 595 -4.64 12.53 25.01
CA PHE A 595 -5.18 12.80 26.34
C PHE A 595 -5.58 11.50 27.08
N PRO A 596 -5.63 11.51 28.43
CA PRO A 596 -6.07 10.37 29.22
C PRO A 596 -7.49 9.89 28.82
N GLY A 597 -7.67 8.60 28.56
CA GLY A 597 -8.99 7.98 28.36
C GLY A 597 -9.55 7.93 26.92
N ARG A 598 -8.85 8.39 25.89
CA ARG A 598 -9.33 8.31 24.48
C ARG A 598 -8.22 7.86 23.51
N THR A 599 -8.54 6.95 22.59
CA THR A 599 -7.65 6.54 21.49
C THR A 599 -7.83 7.45 20.28
N CYS A 600 -6.76 7.67 19.51
CA CYS A 600 -6.81 8.36 18.22
C CYS A 600 -7.35 7.38 17.16
N VAL A 601 -8.62 7.51 16.80
CA VAL A 601 -9.22 6.71 15.72
C VAL A 601 -9.37 7.62 14.50
N PRO A 602 -8.94 7.20 13.30
CA PRO A 602 -9.22 7.95 12.08
C PRO A 602 -10.73 8.14 11.92
N GLN A 603 -11.17 9.37 11.65
CA GLN A 603 -12.55 9.64 11.29
C GLN A 603 -12.76 9.28 9.80
N SER A 604 -12.85 7.99 9.44
CA SER A 604 -13.60 7.63 8.23
C SER A 604 -15.08 7.69 8.59
N ARG A 605 -15.84 8.47 7.83
CA ARG A 605 -17.21 8.87 8.21
C ARG A 605 -18.17 7.70 8.23
N ALA A 606 -18.90 7.62 9.33
CA ALA A 606 -20.16 6.91 9.46
C ALA A 606 -21.17 7.42 8.42
N PHE A 607 -21.63 6.55 7.53
CA PHE A 607 -22.92 6.73 6.87
C PHE A 607 -24.02 6.66 7.93
N GLN A 608 -24.79 7.74 8.08
CA GLN A 608 -25.98 7.78 8.92
C GLN A 608 -26.95 6.66 8.53
N LYS A 609 -27.17 5.68 9.41
CA LYS A 609 -28.43 4.93 9.46
C LYS A 609 -29.37 5.63 10.42
N LEU A 610 -30.24 6.48 9.87
CA LEU A 610 -31.53 6.76 10.49
C LEU A 610 -32.46 5.59 10.17
N ARG A 611 -32.62 4.67 11.12
CA ARG A 611 -33.90 4.02 11.44
C ARG A 611 -33.81 3.28 12.78
N THR A 612 -34.72 3.68 13.65
CA THR A 612 -35.03 3.25 15.02
C THR A 612 -35.53 1.81 15.11
N GLN A 613 -35.07 1.04 16.12
CA GLN A 613 -35.87 0.47 17.23
C GLN A 613 -35.19 -0.75 17.89
N GLU A 614 -35.00 -0.64 19.20
CA GLU A 614 -35.16 -1.66 20.28
C GLU A 614 -34.39 -2.99 20.23
N CYS A 615 -33.48 -3.18 21.20
CA CYS A 615 -33.68 -4.05 22.38
C CYS A 615 -32.34 -4.29 23.11
N TYR A 616 -32.12 -3.58 24.23
CA TYR A 616 -31.12 -3.95 25.23
C TYR A 616 -31.84 -4.65 26.40
N HIS A 617 -31.49 -5.91 26.67
CA HIS A 617 -31.67 -6.52 27.98
C HIS A 617 -30.29 -6.79 28.59
N LEU A 618 -29.97 -6.05 29.65
CA LEU A 618 -28.90 -6.34 30.61
C LEU A 618 -29.50 -7.17 31.76
N PRO A 619 -28.75 -8.11 32.35
CA PRO A 619 -29.03 -8.60 33.69
C PRO A 619 -28.06 -7.99 34.73
N ASP A 620 -28.69 -7.39 35.74
CA ASP A 620 -28.44 -7.49 37.19
C ASP A 620 -27.04 -7.29 37.79
N ALA A 621 -26.89 -6.08 38.33
CA ALA A 621 -26.53 -5.75 39.71
C ALA A 621 -25.85 -6.81 40.60
N VAL A 622 -24.64 -6.49 41.06
CA VAL A 622 -24.16 -6.84 42.41
C VAL A 622 -23.63 -5.58 43.10
N THR A 623 -24.19 -5.33 44.27
CA THR A 623 -23.99 -4.25 45.23
C THR A 623 -22.58 -4.13 45.82
N LEU A 624 -22.03 -2.90 45.79
CA LEU A 624 -21.44 -2.07 46.88
C LEU A 624 -20.53 -2.71 47.97
N PRO A 625 -19.47 -2.01 48.45
CA PRO A 625 -19.67 -0.76 49.21
C PRO A 625 -18.73 0.43 48.94
N ARG A 626 -19.29 1.58 49.33
CA ARG A 626 -18.75 2.94 49.35
C ARG A 626 -17.50 3.06 50.22
N LEU A 627 -16.53 3.83 49.73
CA LEU A 627 -15.58 4.58 50.57
C LEU A 627 -15.53 6.02 50.04
N SER A 628 -16.17 6.89 50.79
CA SER A 628 -16.01 8.35 50.76
C SER A 628 -14.71 8.73 51.47
N ILE A 629 -13.99 9.74 50.96
CA ILE A 629 -13.37 10.83 51.74
C ILE A 629 -12.99 11.96 50.77
N ASN A 630 -13.42 13.17 51.15
CA ASN A 630 -13.12 14.51 50.61
C ASN A 630 -11.61 14.85 50.81
N PHE A 631 -10.93 15.69 50.02
CA PHE A 631 -11.25 17.00 49.44
C PHE A 631 -10.62 17.15 48.05
#